data_AF-A0A225V5A0-F1
#
_entry.id   AF-A0A225V5A0-F1
#
_cell.length_a   1.000
_cell.length_b   1.000
_cell.length_c   1.000
_cell.angle_alpha   90.00
_cell.angle_beta   90.00
_cell.angle_gamma   90.00
#
_symmetry.space_group_name_H-M   'P 1'
#
loop_
_entity.id
_entity.type
_entity.pdbx_description
1 polymer ?
#
loop_
_entity_poly.entity_id
_entity_poly.type
_entity_poly.pdbx_seq_one_letter_code
_entity_poly.pdbx_strand_id
1 'polypeptide(L)'
;MDESEFLGLLERYPVVRKKTHCRVQWNDMYDDEPVQPASSGIFIPTGQDSDIKATDSVEDALEKFLAPYFSAQETSKIQQQLENVMLMLQVQRDFVSSLCLEDVNDLCAQFVATK
;
A
#
# COMPACT_ATOMS: atom_id res chain seq x y z
N MET A 1 -28.68 11.21 5.72
CA MET A 1 -27.78 12.37 5.67
C MET A 1 -28.63 13.56 5.37
N ASP A 2 -28.80 14.43 6.36
CA ASP A 2 -29.49 15.69 6.17
C ASP A 2 -28.52 16.77 5.63
N GLU A 3 -29.07 17.88 5.12
CA GLU A 3 -28.27 18.95 4.49
C GLU A 3 -27.35 19.65 5.51
N SER A 4 -27.77 19.71 6.77
CA SER A 4 -26.98 20.24 7.90
C SER A 4 -25.77 19.37 8.24
N GLU A 5 -25.94 18.04 8.27
CA GLU A 5 -24.88 17.05 8.48
C GLU A 5 -23.86 17.11 7.35
N PHE A 6 -24.32 17.26 6.11
CA PHE A 6 -23.44 17.41 4.94
C PHE A 6 -22.62 18.71 4.98
N LEU A 7 -23.24 19.83 5.38
CA LEU A 7 -22.55 21.11 5.55
C LEU A 7 -21.52 21.06 6.69
N GLY A 8 -21.84 20.43 7.82
CA GLY A 8 -20.90 20.24 8.92
C GLY A 8 -19.68 19.39 8.53
N LEU A 9 -19.87 18.37 7.68
CA LEU A 9 -18.76 17.57 7.14
C LEU A 9 -17.85 18.39 6.20
N LEU A 10 -18.40 19.32 5.41
CA LEU A 10 -17.59 20.19 4.55
C LEU A 10 -16.72 21.18 5.33
N GLU A 11 -17.15 21.61 6.52
CA GLU A 11 -16.35 22.45 7.41
C GLU A 11 -15.09 21.71 7.92
N ARG A 12 -15.24 20.42 8.20
CA ARG A 12 -14.14 19.53 8.60
C ARG A 12 -13.19 19.19 7.45
N TYR A 13 -13.67 19.23 6.20
CA TYR A 13 -12.93 18.89 4.99
C TYR A 13 -12.97 20.03 3.95
N PRO A 14 -12.25 21.15 4.20
CA PRO A 14 -12.33 22.32 3.34
C PRO A 14 -11.92 22.00 1.91
N VAL A 15 -12.83 22.27 0.97
CA VAL A 15 -12.60 22.04 -0.46
C VAL A 15 -11.97 23.30 -1.07
N VAL A 16 -10.70 23.18 -1.47
CA VAL A 16 -9.98 24.23 -2.18
C VAL A 16 -10.19 24.06 -3.68
N ARG A 17 -10.81 25.07 -4.31
CA ARG A 17 -10.96 25.12 -5.77
C ARG A 17 -9.74 25.79 -6.40
N LYS A 18 -9.11 25.11 -7.36
CA LYS A 18 -8.10 25.64 -8.27
C LYS A 18 -8.69 25.74 -9.68
N LYS A 19 -8.02 26.48 -10.57
CA LYS A 19 -8.50 26.75 -11.94
C LYS A 19 -8.84 25.49 -12.74
N THR A 20 -8.18 24.36 -12.45
CA THR A 20 -8.31 23.11 -13.21
C THR A 20 -8.86 21.93 -12.40
N HIS A 21 -8.99 22.06 -11.07
CA HIS A 21 -9.46 20.97 -10.21
C HIS A 21 -9.89 21.47 -8.82
N CYS A 22 -10.66 20.66 -8.10
CA CYS A 22 -10.95 20.86 -6.69
C CYS A 22 -10.20 19.80 -5.87
N ARG A 23 -9.65 20.17 -4.71
CA ARG A 23 -9.03 19.22 -3.77
C ARG A 23 -9.53 19.45 -2.36
N VAL A 24 -9.66 18.38 -1.59
CA VAL A 24 -9.87 18.47 -0.15
C VAL A 24 -8.53 18.82 0.49
N GLN A 25 -8.49 19.88 1.28
CA GLN A 25 -7.35 20.20 2.14
C GLN A 25 -7.61 19.59 3.51
N TRP A 26 -6.64 18.86 4.06
CA TRP A 26 -6.71 18.35 5.43
C TRP A 26 -6.76 19.54 6.41
N ASN A 27 -7.66 19.49 7.39
CA ASN A 27 -7.84 20.55 8.36
C ASN A 27 -7.28 20.11 9.71
N ASP A 28 -6.04 20.51 9.99
CA ASP A 28 -5.27 20.14 11.18
C ASP A 28 -5.93 20.61 12.50
N MET A 29 -6.93 21.50 12.45
CA MET A 29 -7.65 21.98 13.63
C MET A 29 -8.46 20.90 14.36
N TYR A 30 -8.72 19.76 13.72
CA TYR A 30 -9.51 18.65 14.29
C TYR A 30 -8.66 17.44 14.71
N ASP A 31 -7.33 17.54 14.67
CA ASP A 31 -6.43 16.45 15.09
C ASP A 31 -6.40 16.23 16.63
N ASP A 32 -6.82 17.23 17.42
CA ASP A 32 -6.90 17.15 18.89
C ASP A 32 -8.19 16.51 19.42
N GLU A 33 -9.15 16.13 18.56
CA GLU A 33 -10.24 15.26 19.01
C GLU A 33 -9.65 13.89 19.37
N PRO A 34 -10.02 13.29 20.52
CA PRO A 34 -9.53 11.97 20.89
C PRO A 34 -9.94 11.00 19.79
N VAL A 35 -8.96 10.63 18.96
CA VAL A 35 -9.11 9.63 17.92
C VAL A 35 -9.48 8.34 18.64
N GLN A 36 -10.78 8.07 18.73
CA GLN A 36 -11.23 6.70 18.96
C GLN A 36 -10.50 5.87 17.92
N PRO A 37 -9.80 4.80 18.30
CA PRO A 37 -8.97 4.05 17.38
C PRO A 37 -9.87 3.63 16.23
N ALA A 38 -9.65 4.28 15.08
CA ALA A 38 -10.32 3.92 13.86
C ALA A 38 -9.94 2.46 13.65
N SER A 39 -10.94 1.59 13.77
CA SER A 39 -10.83 0.21 13.34
C SER A 39 -10.49 0.26 11.85
N SER A 40 -9.19 0.31 11.56
CA SER A 40 -8.69 -0.14 10.27
C SER A 40 -9.13 -1.59 10.19
N GLY A 41 -9.76 -1.96 9.07
CA GLY A 41 -10.51 -3.21 8.91
C GLY A 41 -9.66 -4.48 8.88
N ILE A 42 -8.77 -4.65 9.85
CA ILE A 42 -8.11 -5.89 10.18
C ILE A 42 -8.59 -6.23 11.60
N PHE A 43 -9.55 -7.15 11.68
CA PHE A 43 -9.92 -7.80 12.93
C PHE A 43 -8.68 -8.58 13.39
N ILE A 44 -7.82 -7.97 14.20
CA ILE A 44 -6.83 -8.70 15.01
C ILE A 44 -7.61 -9.12 16.25
N PRO A 45 -7.89 -10.43 16.46
CA PRO A 45 -8.51 -10.88 17.69
C PRO A 45 -7.62 -10.43 18.84
N THR A 46 -8.15 -9.64 19.76
CA THR A 46 -7.51 -9.30 21.03
C THR A 46 -7.06 -10.59 21.70
N GLY A 47 -5.75 -10.86 21.72
CA GLY A 47 -5.14 -12.08 22.29
C GLY A 47 -4.22 -12.86 21.36
N GLN A 48 -4.07 -12.50 20.08
CA GLN A 48 -3.05 -13.07 19.18
C GLN A 48 -1.87 -12.11 18.99
N ASP A 49 -1.10 -11.89 20.05
CA ASP A 49 0.25 -11.37 19.89
C ASP A 49 1.09 -12.48 19.25
N SER A 50 1.37 -12.35 17.95
CA SER A 50 2.44 -13.14 17.32
C SER A 50 3.73 -12.85 18.08
N ASP A 51 4.34 -13.84 18.75
CA ASP A 51 5.64 -13.71 19.45
C ASP A 51 6.79 -13.55 18.44
N ILE A 52 6.72 -12.47 17.67
CA ILE A 52 7.72 -12.05 16.68
C ILE A 52 8.77 -11.25 17.45
N LYS A 53 10.00 -11.77 17.43
CA LYS A 53 11.15 -11.17 18.10
C LYS A 53 11.99 -10.43 17.08
N ALA A 54 12.68 -9.37 17.50
CA ALA A 54 13.60 -8.64 16.64
C ALA A 54 14.78 -9.50 16.13
N THR A 55 15.01 -10.67 16.73
CA THR A 55 16.02 -11.65 16.31
C THR A 55 15.52 -12.64 15.27
N ASP A 56 14.21 -12.67 14.98
CA ASP A 56 13.65 -13.59 14.00
C ASP A 56 14.11 -13.20 12.59
N SER A 57 14.35 -14.21 11.75
CA SER A 57 14.52 -13.96 10.32
C SER A 57 13.20 -13.44 9.72
N VAL A 58 13.27 -12.82 8.54
CA VAL A 58 12.05 -12.34 7.85
C VAL A 58 11.10 -13.50 7.55
N GLU A 59 11.65 -14.67 7.20
CA GLU A 59 10.89 -15.90 6.93
C GLU A 59 10.17 -16.40 8.19
N ASP A 60 10.89 -16.47 9.31
CA ASP A 60 10.33 -16.91 10.61
C ASP A 60 9.28 -15.93 11.14
N ALA A 61 9.53 -14.63 11.03
CA ALA A 61 8.60 -13.58 11.44
C ALA A 61 7.31 -13.64 10.60
N LEU A 62 7.45 -13.86 9.30
CA LEU A 62 6.32 -14.00 8.39
C LEU A 62 5.51 -15.27 8.67
N GLU A 63 6.17 -16.40 8.97
CA GLU A 63 5.49 -17.64 9.36
C GLU A 63 4.68 -17.44 10.64
N LYS A 64 5.29 -16.85 11.68
CA LYS A 64 4.64 -16.52 12.95
C LYS A 64 3.47 -15.55 12.79
N PHE A 65 3.59 -14.59 11.86
CA PHE A 65 2.53 -13.64 11.54
C PHE A 65 1.34 -14.33 10.85
N LEU A 66 1.59 -15.29 9.96
CA LEU A 66 0.56 -15.96 9.17
C LEU A 66 -0.11 -17.13 9.89
N ALA A 67 0.58 -17.78 10.84
CA ALA A 67 0.09 -18.94 11.58
C ALA A 67 -1.29 -18.76 12.26
N PRO A 68 -1.65 -17.59 12.81
CA PRO A 68 -3.00 -17.28 13.30
C PRO A 68 -4.13 -17.38 12.26
N TYR A 69 -3.82 -17.13 10.98
CA TYR A 69 -4.81 -16.86 9.94
C TYR A 69 -4.88 -17.96 8.87
N PHE A 70 -3.79 -18.71 8.68
CA PHE A 70 -3.62 -19.65 7.59
C PHE A 70 -3.10 -20.98 8.10
N SER A 71 -3.49 -22.07 7.43
CA SER A 71 -2.86 -23.36 7.65
C SER A 71 -1.38 -23.33 7.21
N ALA A 72 -0.54 -24.21 7.76
CA ALA A 72 0.87 -24.29 7.38
C ALA A 72 1.07 -24.44 5.86
N GLN A 73 0.20 -25.18 5.18
CA GLN A 73 0.24 -25.34 3.72
C GLN A 73 -0.04 -24.02 2.97
N GLU A 74 -1.00 -23.24 3.45
CA GLU A 74 -1.33 -21.94 2.86
C GLU A 74 -0.22 -20.92 3.14
N THR A 75 0.33 -20.92 4.35
CA THR A 75 1.48 -20.09 4.73
C THR A 75 2.68 -20.33 3.81
N SER A 76 3.05 -21.60 3.56
CA SER A 76 4.16 -21.91 2.64
C SER A 76 3.88 -21.44 1.20
N LYS A 77 2.63 -21.54 0.72
CA LYS A 77 2.26 -21.01 -0.59
C LYS A 77 2.38 -19.49 -0.65
N ILE A 78 1.94 -18.79 0.39
CA ILE A 78 2.03 -17.33 0.50
C ILE A 78 3.50 -16.89 0.49
N GLN A 79 4.36 -17.54 1.29
CA GLN A 79 5.80 -17.27 1.32
C GLN A 79 6.45 -17.45 -0.07
N GLN A 80 6.18 -18.58 -0.73
CA GLN A 80 6.72 -18.83 -2.07
C GLN A 80 6.25 -17.79 -3.11
N GLN A 81 4.99 -17.37 -3.06
CA GLN A 81 4.49 -16.33 -3.96
C GLN A 81 5.15 -14.97 -3.67
N LEU A 82 5.37 -14.64 -2.39
CA LEU A 82 6.05 -13.41 -2.00
C LEU A 82 7.50 -13.37 -2.51
N GLU A 83 8.25 -14.46 -2.34
CA GLU A 83 9.61 -14.59 -2.87
C GLU A 83 9.65 -14.42 -4.39
N ASN A 84 8.73 -15.09 -5.12
CA ASN A 84 8.65 -14.97 -6.56
C ASN A 84 8.37 -13.53 -7.02
N VAL A 85 7.44 -12.84 -6.36
CA VAL A 85 7.13 -11.43 -6.66
C VAL A 85 8.32 -10.54 -6.36
N MET A 86 8.99 -10.74 -5.22
CA MET A 86 10.18 -9.97 -4.86
C MET A 86 11.29 -10.14 -5.90
N LEU A 87 11.55 -11.37 -6.33
CA LEU A 87 12.55 -11.68 -7.35
C LEU A 87 12.17 -11.07 -8.71
N MET A 88 10.90 -11.14 -9.11
CA MET A 88 10.41 -10.51 -10.34
C MET A 88 10.58 -8.98 -10.31
N LEU A 89 10.23 -8.34 -9.18
CA LEU A 89 10.40 -6.90 -9.01
C LEU A 89 11.87 -6.49 -9.06
N GLN A 90 12.76 -7.31 -8.50
CA GLN A 90 14.20 -7.06 -8.56
C GLN A 90 14.72 -7.16 -10.00
N VAL A 91 14.34 -8.20 -10.75
CA VAL A 91 14.69 -8.33 -12.17
C VAL A 91 14.17 -7.13 -12.99
N GLN A 92 12.93 -6.70 -12.76
CA GLN A 92 12.37 -5.53 -13.44
C GLN A 92 13.15 -4.26 -13.09
N ARG A 93 13.48 -4.08 -11.81
CA ARG A 93 14.26 -2.94 -11.33
C ARG A 93 15.65 -2.92 -11.97
N ASP A 94 16.32 -4.06 -12.00
CA ASP A 94 17.66 -4.20 -12.57
C ASP A 94 17.64 -3.90 -14.07
N PHE A 95 16.67 -4.46 -14.80
CA PHE A 95 16.46 -4.14 -16.20
C PHE A 95 16.27 -2.64 -16.43
N VAL A 96 15.32 -2.01 -15.72
CA VAL A 96 15.07 -0.57 -15.86
C VAL A 96 16.29 0.26 -15.51
N SER A 97 17.05 -0.15 -14.49
CA SER A 97 18.27 0.54 -14.08
C SER A 97 19.42 0.40 -15.08
N SER A 98 19.41 -0.65 -15.91
CA SER A 98 20.40 -0.86 -16.96
C SER A 98 20.12 -0.09 -18.25
N LEU A 99 18.90 0.41 -18.44
CA LEU A 99 18.51 1.12 -19.66
C LEU A 99 19.21 2.48 -19.76
N CYS A 100 19.74 2.77 -20.93
CA CYS A 100 20.21 4.11 -21.30
C CYS A 100 19.24 4.82 -22.25
N LEU A 101 19.50 6.10 -22.50
CA LEU A 101 18.68 6.93 -23.39
C LEU A 101 18.59 6.36 -24.82
N GLU A 102 19.65 5.72 -25.32
CA GLU A 102 19.65 5.08 -26.65
C GLU A 102 18.70 3.88 -26.67
N ASP A 103 18.75 2.99 -25.66
CA ASP A 103 17.86 1.83 -25.56
C ASP A 103 16.38 2.22 -25.54
N VAL A 104 16.05 3.30 -24.83
CA VAL A 104 14.67 3.82 -24.76
C VAL A 104 14.24 4.39 -26.11
N ASN A 105 15.15 5.09 -26.81
CA ASN A 105 14.86 5.66 -28.11
C ASN A 105 14.66 4.58 -29.19
N ASP A 106 15.50 3.54 -29.16
CA ASP A 106 15.37 2.36 -30.03
C ASP A 106 14.08 1.59 -29.78
N LEU A 107 13.68 1.45 -28.50
CA LEU A 107 12.39 0.86 -28.15
C LEU A 107 11.22 1.70 -28.71
N CYS A 108 11.27 3.03 -28.58
CA CYS A 108 10.24 3.91 -29.14
C CYS A 108 10.16 3.83 -30.67
N ALA A 109 11.30 3.70 -31.36
CA ALA A 109 11.34 3.62 -32.81
C ALA A 109 10.61 2.38 -33.37
N GLN A 110 10.61 1.26 -32.63
CA GLN A 110 9.90 0.03 -33.04
C GLN A 110 8.38 0.22 -33.18
N PHE A 111 7.78 1.11 -32.39
CA PHE A 111 6.35 1.43 -32.44
C PHE A 111 5.98 2.47 -33.50
N VAL A 112 6.97 3.21 -34.03
CA VAL A 112 6.78 4.23 -35.08
C VAL A 112 6.98 3.62 -36.47
N ALA A 113 7.86 2.64 -36.60
CA ALA A 113 8.15 1.95 -37.87
C ALA A 113 7.06 0.93 -38.29
N THR A 114 6.08 0.64 -37.43
CA THR A 114 5.01 -0.35 -37.66
C THR A 114 3.82 0.21 -38.46
N LYS A 115 4.09 0.97 -39.53
CA LYS A 115 3.07 1.56 -40.40
C LYS A 115 3.18 1.08 -41.85
#